data_AF-A0A7J9RM88-F1
#
_entry.id   AF-A0A7J9RM88-F1
#
_cell.length_a   1.000
_cell.length_b   1.000
_cell.length_c   1.000
_cell.angle_alpha   90.00
_cell.angle_beta   90.00
_cell.angle_gamma   90.00
#
_symmetry.space_group_name_H-M   'P 1'
#
loop_
_entity.id
_entity.type
_entity.pdbx_description
1 polymer ?
#
loop_
_entity_poly.entity_id
_entity_poly.type
_entity_poly.pdbx_seq_one_letter_code
_entity_poly.pdbx_strand_id
1 'polypeptide(L)'
;MVYEKFKKEVEGILEDKAKPVTWNEIRDSSTRLKQKVPYHVYVHKLQGDIGLVRFRHKHEKRVVWALRRWFEEGKFSELLPDRMQLTILSVKNDRAIAVDGFWELKRVYPLKIGLQRWDVVSAEVEEFFPEEDRRPGSIKLKRDGMEYLRSIDTDEKRIRIAEKIAESGEFLHTDAWKGKTLGLTKPRFRCFYFYDTRCQFFCDQNVCVGHDMDVEEGGEDIEIRGDRVYFVLEPVEREHGEFIWGKSRVEWRMTSVISLTDPLQQRLL
;
A
#
# COMPACT_ATOMS: atom_id res chain seq x y z
N MET A 1 -5.09 20.00 -13.81
CA MET A 1 -3.79 19.87 -14.50
C MET A 1 -3.59 18.41 -14.89
N VAL A 2 -3.10 18.13 -16.09
CA VAL A 2 -2.76 16.75 -16.52
C VAL A 2 -1.58 16.20 -15.72
N TYR A 3 -1.54 14.89 -15.53
CA TYR A 3 -0.56 14.23 -14.67
C TYR A 3 0.90 14.57 -14.99
N GLU A 4 1.33 14.53 -16.25
CA GLU A 4 2.73 14.81 -16.62
C GLU A 4 3.18 16.23 -16.26
N LYS A 5 2.30 17.22 -16.39
CA LYS A 5 2.58 18.60 -15.94
C LYS A 5 2.66 18.67 -14.42
N PHE A 6 1.80 17.92 -13.74
CA PHE A 6 1.79 17.85 -12.27
C PHE A 6 3.07 17.20 -11.72
N LYS A 7 3.50 16.10 -12.33
CA LYS A 7 4.75 15.40 -11.98
C LYS A 7 5.95 16.32 -12.10
N LYS A 8 6.16 16.91 -13.29
CA LYS A 8 7.30 17.81 -13.53
C LYS A 8 7.32 19.00 -12.58
N GLU A 9 6.15 19.55 -12.26
CA GLU A 9 6.05 20.67 -11.32
C GLU A 9 6.44 20.26 -9.90
N VAL A 10 5.93 19.13 -9.40
CA VAL A 10 6.27 18.64 -8.05
C VAL A 10 7.74 18.24 -7.96
N GLU A 11 8.23 17.51 -8.95
CA GLU A 11 9.64 17.06 -9.02
C GLU A 11 10.59 18.26 -9.08
N GLY A 12 10.35 19.22 -9.97
CA GLY A 12 11.18 20.41 -10.10
C GLY A 12 11.23 21.23 -8.80
N ILE A 13 10.09 21.38 -8.11
CA ILE A 13 10.07 22.10 -6.83
C ILE A 13 10.84 21.35 -5.74
N LEU A 14 10.73 20.02 -5.68
CA LEU A 14 11.50 19.22 -4.74
C LEU A 14 13.01 19.34 -5.03
N GLU A 15 13.40 19.24 -6.30
CA GLU A 15 14.79 19.44 -6.75
C GLU A 15 15.32 20.83 -6.40
N ASP A 16 14.56 21.89 -6.71
CA ASP A 16 14.95 23.28 -6.45
C ASP A 16 15.09 23.58 -4.95
N LYS A 17 14.19 23.03 -4.13
CA LYS A 17 14.26 23.18 -2.66
C LYS A 17 15.40 22.35 -2.06
N ALA A 18 15.76 21.25 -2.71
CA ALA A 18 16.81 20.31 -2.30
C ALA A 18 16.68 19.85 -0.84
N LYS A 19 15.46 19.74 -0.31
CA LYS A 19 15.16 19.28 1.05
C LYS A 19 13.74 18.75 1.18
N PRO A 20 13.43 17.91 2.19
CA PRO A 20 12.06 17.52 2.49
C PRO A 20 11.19 18.73 2.85
N VAL A 21 10.01 18.82 2.25
CA VAL A 21 9.10 19.97 2.39
C VAL A 21 7.65 19.53 2.56
N THR A 22 6.85 20.36 3.21
CA THR A 22 5.40 20.12 3.36
C THR A 22 4.67 20.32 2.03
N TRP A 23 3.44 19.79 1.93
CA TRP A 23 2.60 20.04 0.75
C TRP A 23 2.31 21.53 0.54
N ASN A 24 2.17 22.28 1.63
CA ASN A 24 1.95 23.73 1.55
C ASN A 24 3.17 24.42 0.92
N GLU A 25 4.39 24.07 1.33
CA GLU A 25 5.60 24.63 0.72
C GLU A 25 5.74 24.27 -0.76
N ILE A 26 5.36 23.05 -1.16
CA ILE A 26 5.31 22.66 -2.59
C ILE A 26 4.30 23.53 -3.34
N ARG A 27 3.08 23.67 -2.80
CA ARG A 27 2.02 24.47 -3.41
C ARG A 27 2.42 25.95 -3.50
N ASP A 28 2.95 26.52 -2.44
CA ASP A 28 3.29 27.95 -2.35
C ASP A 28 4.50 28.29 -3.24
N SER A 29 5.31 27.29 -3.61
CA SER A 29 6.40 27.43 -4.59
C SER A 29 5.94 27.23 -6.04
N SER A 30 4.66 26.95 -6.28
CA SER A 30 4.08 26.79 -7.62
C SER A 30 3.00 27.82 -7.89
N THR A 31 3.02 28.41 -9.08
CA THR A 31 1.89 29.22 -9.58
C THR A 31 0.77 28.36 -10.19
N ARG A 32 1.02 27.05 -10.37
CA ARG A 32 0.15 26.13 -11.10
C ARG A 32 -0.57 25.12 -10.20
N LEU A 33 0.03 24.77 -9.05
CA LEU A 33 -0.60 23.91 -8.05
C LEU A 33 -1.58 24.73 -7.21
N LYS A 34 -2.89 24.46 -7.34
CA LYS A 34 -3.95 25.20 -6.62
C LYS A 34 -4.65 24.37 -5.56
N GLN A 35 -4.38 23.06 -5.53
CA GLN A 35 -5.06 22.12 -4.66
C GLN A 35 -4.55 22.20 -3.21
N LYS A 36 -5.48 22.20 -2.26
CA LYS A 36 -5.17 22.18 -0.82
C LYS A 36 -4.47 20.90 -0.39
N VAL A 37 -4.81 19.79 -1.02
CA VAL A 37 -4.21 18.46 -0.82
C VAL A 37 -3.97 17.81 -2.18
N PRO A 38 -2.91 17.00 -2.34
CA PRO A 38 -2.66 16.32 -3.61
C PRO A 38 -3.72 15.23 -3.84
N TYR A 39 -4.05 14.98 -5.11
CA TYR A 39 -4.96 13.91 -5.47
C TYR A 39 -4.29 12.55 -5.22
N HIS A 40 -4.95 11.65 -4.50
CA HIS A 40 -4.35 10.39 -4.04
C HIS A 40 -3.81 9.51 -5.19
N VAL A 41 -4.55 9.40 -6.31
CA VAL A 41 -4.08 8.67 -7.49
C VAL A 41 -2.76 9.24 -7.97
N TYR A 42 -2.64 10.57 -8.09
CA TYR A 42 -1.41 11.22 -8.53
C TYR A 42 -0.27 11.00 -7.54
N VAL A 43 -0.54 11.00 -6.22
CA VAL A 43 0.48 10.67 -5.21
C VAL A 43 1.04 9.28 -5.44
N HIS A 44 0.18 8.28 -5.60
CA HIS A 44 0.62 6.91 -5.84
C HIS A 44 1.40 6.77 -7.15
N LYS A 45 0.99 7.50 -8.21
CA LYS A 45 1.79 7.56 -9.44
C LYS A 45 3.18 8.15 -9.20
N LEU A 46 3.28 9.23 -8.41
CA LEU A 46 4.57 9.87 -8.10
C LEU A 46 5.46 9.00 -7.20
N GLN A 47 4.89 8.23 -6.28
CA GLN A 47 5.61 7.22 -5.49
C GLN A 47 6.28 6.19 -6.41
N GLY A 48 5.57 5.85 -7.48
CA GLY A 48 6.14 5.27 -8.67
C GLY A 48 7.12 6.23 -9.33
N ASP A 49 6.69 6.90 -10.38
CA ASP A 49 7.52 7.56 -11.39
C ASP A 49 8.77 8.31 -10.90
N ILE A 50 8.70 8.99 -9.76
CA ILE A 50 9.81 9.83 -9.24
C ILE A 50 10.29 9.38 -7.85
N GLY A 51 9.80 8.26 -7.33
CA GLY A 51 10.11 7.80 -5.99
C GLY A 51 9.67 8.80 -4.91
N LEU A 52 8.54 9.47 -5.09
CA LEU A 52 8.00 10.40 -4.08
C LEU A 52 7.72 9.64 -2.78
N VAL A 53 8.16 10.18 -1.65
CA VAL A 53 7.89 9.60 -0.32
C VAL A 53 7.22 10.61 0.57
N ARG A 54 6.25 10.15 1.34
CA ARG A 54 5.57 10.90 2.40
C ARG A 54 5.91 10.27 3.75
N PHE A 55 6.37 11.08 4.70
CA PHE A 55 6.63 10.61 6.05
C PHE A 55 6.36 11.69 7.10
N ARG A 56 6.20 11.27 8.36
CA ARG A 56 6.14 12.18 9.50
C ARG A 56 7.57 12.48 9.92
N HIS A 57 7.91 13.76 9.95
CA HIS A 57 9.24 14.19 10.37
C HIS A 57 9.48 13.78 11.84
N LYS A 58 10.65 13.22 12.14
CA LYS A 58 10.97 12.69 13.47
C LYS A 58 10.86 13.74 14.58
N HIS A 59 11.46 14.91 14.34
CA HIS A 59 11.53 16.00 15.32
C HIS A 59 10.35 16.96 15.27
N GLU A 60 9.60 16.95 14.16
CA GLU A 60 8.58 17.95 13.90
C GLU A 60 7.29 17.21 13.60
N LYS A 61 6.19 17.53 14.27
CA LYS A 61 4.89 16.83 14.05
C LYS A 61 4.25 17.15 12.67
N ARG A 62 5.05 17.55 11.68
CA ARG A 62 4.64 17.85 10.31
C ARG A 62 4.86 16.65 9.38
N VAL A 63 4.05 16.61 8.33
CA VAL A 63 4.18 15.64 7.23
C VAL A 63 4.94 16.30 6.10
N VAL A 64 6.00 15.65 5.66
CA VAL A 64 6.87 16.13 4.58
C VAL A 64 6.89 15.15 3.41
N TRP A 65 7.25 15.70 2.27
CA TRP A 65 7.43 15.02 1.00
C TRP A 65 8.89 15.14 0.58
N ALA A 66 9.45 14.05 0.07
CA ALA A 66 10.83 13.98 -0.37
C ALA A 66 10.98 12.99 -1.53
N LEU A 67 12.14 12.98 -2.16
CA LEU A 67 12.49 11.98 -3.17
C LEU A 67 13.29 10.85 -2.53
N ARG A 68 12.91 9.59 -2.81
CA ARG A 68 13.58 8.39 -2.30
C ARG A 68 15.10 8.42 -2.55
N ARG A 69 15.50 8.85 -3.75
CA ARG A 69 16.93 8.91 -4.15
C ARG A 69 17.79 9.74 -3.19
N TRP A 70 17.23 10.75 -2.50
CA TRP A 70 17.99 11.51 -1.52
C TRP A 70 18.41 10.66 -0.33
N PHE A 71 17.55 9.74 0.13
CA PHE A 71 17.87 8.83 1.22
C PHE A 71 18.82 7.73 0.76
N GLU A 72 18.67 7.24 -0.47
CA GLU A 72 19.61 6.31 -1.09
C GLU A 72 21.01 6.94 -1.26
N GLU A 73 21.09 8.27 -1.42
CA GLU A 73 22.33 9.06 -1.40
C GLU A 73 22.83 9.38 0.03
N GLY A 74 22.16 8.88 1.08
CA GLY A 74 22.53 9.11 2.48
C GLY A 74 22.10 10.46 3.06
N LYS A 75 21.19 11.19 2.41
CA LYS A 75 20.67 12.48 2.89
C LYS A 75 19.37 12.31 3.66
N PHE A 76 19.18 13.13 4.69
CA PHE A 76 17.92 13.27 5.44
C PHE A 76 17.45 12.03 6.21
N SER A 77 18.26 10.97 6.32
CA SER A 77 17.93 9.76 7.07
C SER A 77 17.62 10.07 8.54
N GLU A 78 18.23 11.11 9.10
CA GLU A 78 17.97 11.62 10.45
C GLU A 78 16.55 12.18 10.64
N LEU A 79 15.84 12.48 9.57
CA LEU A 79 14.47 13.03 9.61
C LEU A 79 13.39 11.94 9.57
N LEU A 80 13.75 10.72 9.18
CA LEU A 80 12.83 9.59 9.06
C LEU A 80 12.29 9.15 10.44
N PRO A 81 11.06 8.63 10.51
CA PRO A 81 10.50 8.18 11.77
C PRO A 81 11.19 6.90 12.27
N ASP A 82 11.61 6.89 13.54
CA ASP A 82 12.16 5.69 14.19
C ASP A 82 11.08 4.66 14.53
N ARG A 83 9.81 5.08 14.60
CA ARG A 83 8.69 4.22 14.96
C ARG A 83 7.48 4.48 14.08
N MET A 84 6.76 3.40 13.78
CA MET A 84 5.52 3.45 13.03
C MET A 84 4.42 2.69 13.74
N GLN A 85 3.19 3.18 13.62
CA GLN A 85 2.01 2.43 13.99
C GLN A 85 1.48 1.71 12.76
N LEU A 86 1.24 0.42 12.89
CA LEU A 86 0.85 -0.47 11.79
C LEU A 86 -0.40 -1.25 12.20
N THR A 87 -1.39 -1.32 11.31
CA THR A 87 -2.53 -2.23 11.44
C THR A 87 -2.32 -3.40 10.49
N ILE A 88 -2.22 -4.61 11.02
CA ILE A 88 -1.92 -5.83 10.25
C ILE A 88 -3.17 -6.25 9.45
N LEU A 89 -3.00 -6.50 8.16
CA LEU A 89 -4.07 -6.99 7.28
C LEU A 89 -3.87 -8.43 6.83
N SER A 90 -2.63 -8.88 6.81
CA SER A 90 -2.26 -10.25 6.43
C SER A 90 -0.90 -10.55 7.02
N VAL A 91 -0.79 -11.71 7.65
CA VAL A 91 0.46 -12.25 8.17
C VAL A 91 0.93 -13.39 7.28
N LYS A 92 2.23 -13.41 7.01
CA LYS A 92 2.96 -14.52 6.38
C LYS A 92 4.14 -14.89 7.29
N ASN A 93 4.86 -15.97 6.95
CA ASN A 93 5.93 -16.53 7.77
C ASN A 93 6.97 -15.50 8.24
N ASP A 94 7.44 -14.62 7.33
CA ASP A 94 8.52 -13.67 7.59
C ASP A 94 8.12 -12.19 7.39
N ARG A 95 6.94 -11.93 6.84
CA ARG A 95 6.46 -10.59 6.45
C ARG A 95 4.97 -10.41 6.66
N ALA A 96 4.52 -9.17 6.86
CA ALA A 96 3.11 -8.81 6.86
C ALA A 96 2.82 -7.76 5.79
N ILE A 97 1.56 -7.73 5.38
CA ILE A 97 0.97 -6.54 4.75
C ILE A 97 0.20 -5.79 5.84
N ALA A 98 0.51 -4.52 6.00
CA ALA A 98 -0.06 -3.66 7.02
C ALA A 98 -0.46 -2.30 6.46
N VAL A 99 -1.25 -1.56 7.22
CA VAL A 99 -1.62 -0.16 6.95
C VAL A 99 -0.91 0.74 7.93
N ASP A 100 -0.25 1.77 7.42
CA ASP A 100 0.40 2.77 8.26
C ASP A 100 -0.56 3.89 8.73
N GLY A 101 -0.03 4.83 9.53
CA GLY A 101 -0.78 6.00 9.99
C GLY A 101 -1.23 6.98 8.89
N PHE A 102 -0.80 6.76 7.65
CA PHE A 102 -1.19 7.53 6.47
C PHE A 102 -2.17 6.81 5.56
N TRP A 103 -2.68 5.64 5.98
CA TRP A 103 -3.58 4.79 5.21
C TRP A 103 -2.92 4.20 3.96
N GLU A 104 -1.60 4.07 3.98
CA GLU A 104 -0.84 3.42 2.91
C GLU A 104 -0.54 1.97 3.27
N LEU A 105 -0.66 1.10 2.27
CA LEU A 105 -0.23 -0.29 2.39
C LEU A 105 1.29 -0.35 2.47
N LYS A 106 1.79 -1.10 3.45
CA LYS A 106 3.20 -1.38 3.67
C LYS A 106 3.43 -2.88 3.73
N ARG A 107 4.56 -3.30 3.20
CA ARG A 107 5.15 -4.63 3.41
C ARG A 107 6.17 -4.48 4.51
N VAL A 108 6.01 -5.21 5.60
CA VAL A 108 6.87 -5.07 6.78
C VAL A 108 7.47 -6.40 7.19
N TYR A 109 8.76 -6.39 7.54
CA TYR A 109 9.54 -7.57 7.90
C TYR A 109 10.77 -7.16 8.72
N PRO A 110 11.45 -8.08 9.42
CA PRO A 110 10.92 -9.36 9.87
C PRO A 110 9.72 -9.17 10.82
N LEU A 111 8.86 -10.18 10.88
CA LEU A 111 7.77 -10.20 11.86
C LEU A 111 8.15 -10.92 13.15
N LYS A 112 7.49 -10.52 14.24
CA LYS A 112 7.42 -11.31 15.47
C LYS A 112 6.37 -12.42 15.29
N ILE A 113 6.73 -13.63 15.72
CA ILE A 113 5.82 -14.78 15.73
C ILE A 113 4.59 -14.45 16.60
N GLY A 114 3.39 -14.75 16.08
CA GLY A 114 2.14 -14.65 16.83
C GLY A 114 1.28 -13.41 16.57
N LEU A 115 1.68 -12.52 15.64
CA LEU A 115 0.76 -11.49 15.15
C LEU A 115 -0.42 -12.10 14.40
N GLN A 116 -1.56 -11.43 14.50
CA GLN A 116 -2.78 -11.79 13.81
C GLN A 116 -3.29 -10.62 12.96
N ARG A 117 -4.12 -10.94 11.97
CA ARG A 117 -4.89 -9.95 11.22
C ARG A 117 -5.68 -9.07 12.19
N TRP A 118 -5.69 -7.77 11.95
CA TRP A 118 -6.30 -6.71 12.77
C TRP A 118 -5.56 -6.32 14.03
N ASP A 119 -4.40 -6.91 14.29
CA ASP A 119 -3.51 -6.39 15.33
C ASP A 119 -3.00 -5.00 14.95
N VAL A 120 -2.92 -4.13 15.94
CA VAL A 120 -2.30 -2.81 15.87
C VAL A 120 -1.03 -2.86 16.68
N VAL A 121 0.09 -2.59 16.03
CA VAL A 121 1.42 -2.61 16.64
C VAL A 121 2.11 -1.26 16.51
N SER A 122 2.97 -0.93 17.46
CA SER A 122 4.02 0.07 17.30
C SER A 122 5.33 -0.66 17.05
N ALA A 123 6.00 -0.40 15.93
CA ALA A 123 7.25 -1.05 15.58
C ALA A 123 8.36 -0.03 15.37
N GLU A 124 9.55 -0.34 15.86
CA GLU A 124 10.77 0.38 15.50
C GLU A 124 11.18 0.06 14.07
N VAL A 125 11.50 1.10 13.32
CA VAL A 125 12.04 1.01 11.96
C VAL A 125 13.54 0.78 12.06
N GLU A 126 14.02 -0.27 11.41
CA GLU A 126 15.45 -0.52 11.19
C GLU A 126 15.89 0.18 9.91
N GLU A 127 15.18 -0.08 8.80
CA GLU A 127 15.42 0.57 7.51
C GLU A 127 14.09 1.00 6.89
N PHE A 128 13.93 2.30 6.66
CA PHE A 128 12.74 2.83 6.01
C PHE A 128 12.74 2.57 4.49
N PHE A 129 13.93 2.42 3.90
CA PHE A 129 14.14 2.06 2.49
C PHE A 129 15.15 0.91 2.39
N PRO A 130 14.71 -0.34 2.59
CA PRO A 130 15.62 -1.48 2.59
C PRO A 130 16.31 -1.67 1.23
N GLU A 131 17.59 -2.02 1.25
CA GLU A 131 18.37 -2.28 0.03
C GLU A 131 17.97 -3.61 -0.61
N GLU A 132 17.66 -4.62 0.21
CA GLU A 132 17.24 -5.96 -0.21
C GLU A 132 15.85 -5.97 -0.86
N ASP A 133 15.01 -4.98 -0.55
CA ASP A 133 13.67 -4.85 -1.10
C ASP A 133 13.36 -3.39 -1.45
N ARG A 134 13.66 -3.02 -2.69
CA ARG A 134 13.50 -1.65 -3.19
C ARG A 134 12.06 -1.26 -3.53
N ARG A 135 11.05 -2.06 -3.18
CA ARG A 135 9.64 -1.72 -3.42
C ARG A 135 9.24 -0.49 -2.57
N PRO A 136 8.44 0.49 -3.08
CA PRO A 136 8.10 1.71 -2.34
C PRO A 136 7.36 1.50 -1.01
N GLY A 137 6.66 0.38 -0.86
CA GLY A 137 5.93 0.03 0.36
C GLY A 137 6.72 -0.81 1.36
N SER A 138 7.95 -1.21 1.06
CA SER A 138 8.73 -2.11 1.90
C SER A 138 9.47 -1.39 3.00
N ILE A 139 9.36 -1.89 4.23
CA ILE A 139 9.99 -1.34 5.44
C ILE A 139 10.55 -2.49 6.26
N LYS A 140 11.81 -2.33 6.68
CA LYS A 140 12.45 -3.25 7.61
C LYS A 140 12.29 -2.75 9.04
N LEU A 141 11.81 -3.63 9.91
CA LEU A 141 11.54 -3.36 11.31
C LEU A 141 12.61 -4.03 12.18
N LYS A 142 12.93 -3.45 13.32
CA LYS A 142 13.78 -4.16 14.29
C LYS A 142 13.02 -5.35 14.87
N ARG A 143 13.65 -6.53 14.85
CA ARG A 143 13.05 -7.80 15.32
C ARG A 143 12.45 -7.71 16.72
N ASP A 144 13.14 -7.07 17.66
CA ASP A 144 12.70 -6.91 19.06
C ASP A 144 12.04 -5.55 19.34
N GLY A 145 11.91 -4.69 18.32
CA GLY A 145 11.37 -3.33 18.45
C GLY A 145 9.85 -3.24 18.30
N MET A 146 9.13 -4.36 18.40
CA MET A 146 7.70 -4.43 18.14
C MET A 146 6.88 -4.57 19.43
N GLU A 147 5.95 -3.64 19.62
CA GLU A 147 5.03 -3.56 20.74
C GLU A 147 3.59 -3.73 20.25
N TYR A 148 2.90 -4.73 20.81
CA TYR A 148 1.47 -4.90 20.59
C TYR A 148 0.69 -3.81 21.33
N LEU A 149 -0.23 -3.13 20.65
CA LEU A 149 -1.07 -2.09 21.25
C LEU A 149 -2.48 -2.61 21.55
N ARG A 150 -3.13 -3.23 20.55
CA ARG A 150 -4.51 -3.74 20.63
C ARG A 150 -4.87 -4.53 19.37
N SER A 151 -5.99 -5.25 19.39
CA SER A 151 -6.68 -5.76 18.21
C SER A 151 -7.84 -4.85 17.83
N ILE A 152 -8.25 -4.88 16.55
CA ILE A 152 -9.48 -4.27 16.07
C ILE A 152 -10.55 -5.36 15.99
N ASP A 153 -11.44 -5.37 16.97
CA ASP A 153 -12.38 -6.47 17.16
C ASP A 153 -13.76 -6.25 16.55
N THR A 154 -14.13 -5.00 16.22
CA THR A 154 -15.47 -4.68 15.70
C THR A 154 -15.48 -4.62 14.18
N ASP A 155 -16.46 -5.27 13.56
CA ASP A 155 -16.60 -5.33 12.12
C ASP A 155 -16.79 -3.95 11.49
N GLU A 156 -17.49 -3.02 12.15
CA GLU A 156 -17.64 -1.65 11.63
C GLU A 156 -16.30 -0.93 11.49
N LYS A 157 -15.38 -1.14 12.44
CA LYS A 157 -14.04 -0.53 12.38
C LYS A 157 -13.21 -1.19 11.29
N ARG A 158 -13.25 -2.52 11.19
CA ARG A 158 -12.54 -3.29 10.15
C ARG A 158 -13.01 -2.87 8.75
N ILE A 159 -14.32 -2.77 8.56
CA ILE A 159 -14.98 -2.28 7.34
C ILE A 159 -14.50 -0.87 7.02
N ARG A 160 -14.56 0.05 7.98
CA ARG A 160 -14.15 1.43 7.75
C ARG A 160 -12.68 1.53 7.32
N ILE A 161 -11.81 0.69 7.87
CA ILE A 161 -10.40 0.62 7.49
C ILE A 161 -10.27 0.05 6.08
N ALA A 162 -10.88 -1.09 5.80
CA ALA A 162 -10.82 -1.75 4.51
C ALA A 162 -11.40 -0.87 3.39
N GLU A 163 -12.54 -0.21 3.59
CA GLU A 163 -13.12 0.74 2.61
C GLU A 163 -12.24 1.97 2.39
N LYS A 164 -11.53 2.43 3.43
CA LYS A 164 -10.68 3.62 3.32
C LYS A 164 -9.38 3.37 2.57
N ILE A 165 -8.84 2.16 2.67
CA ILE A 165 -7.62 1.75 1.99
C ILE A 165 -7.90 1.01 0.67
N ALA A 166 -9.13 0.54 0.46
CA ALA A 166 -9.52 -0.08 -0.79
C ALA A 166 -9.44 0.93 -1.93
N GLU A 167 -8.86 0.47 -3.02
CA GLU A 167 -8.64 1.24 -4.22
C GLU A 167 -9.48 0.66 -5.34
N SER A 168 -9.85 1.53 -6.28
CA SER A 168 -10.52 1.08 -7.49
C SER A 168 -9.62 0.12 -8.26
N GLY A 169 -10.21 -0.92 -8.85
CA GLY A 169 -9.57 -1.86 -9.75
C GLY A 169 -8.97 -1.23 -11.01
N GLU A 170 -9.08 0.10 -11.20
CA GLU A 170 -8.36 0.84 -12.26
C GLU A 170 -6.86 0.49 -12.30
N PHE A 171 -6.23 0.24 -11.14
CA PHE A 171 -4.81 -0.15 -11.07
C PHE A 171 -4.50 -1.52 -11.70
N LEU A 172 -5.51 -2.35 -11.95
CA LEU A 172 -5.39 -3.63 -12.66
C LEU A 172 -5.52 -3.47 -14.19
N HIS A 173 -6.03 -2.31 -14.66
CA HIS A 173 -6.34 -2.09 -16.07
C HIS A 173 -5.49 -1.02 -16.74
N THR A 174 -4.83 -0.16 -15.95
CA THR A 174 -4.17 1.03 -16.46
C THR A 174 -2.71 1.11 -16.03
N ASP A 175 -1.89 1.61 -16.95
CA ASP A 175 -0.53 2.07 -16.67
C ASP A 175 -0.51 3.30 -15.74
N ALA A 176 -1.68 3.81 -15.38
CA ALA A 176 -1.81 4.92 -14.46
C ALA A 176 -1.17 4.63 -13.12
N TRP A 177 -0.94 3.37 -12.74
CA TRP A 177 -0.39 3.00 -11.44
C TRP A 177 0.98 2.33 -11.56
N LYS A 178 1.78 2.70 -12.57
CA LYS A 178 3.20 2.33 -12.68
C LYS A 178 3.93 2.68 -11.37
N GLY A 179 4.71 1.73 -10.84
CA GLY A 179 5.39 1.86 -9.55
C GLY A 179 4.66 1.25 -8.35
N LYS A 180 3.36 0.94 -8.47
CA LYS A 180 2.57 0.38 -7.38
C LYS A 180 2.94 -1.09 -7.13
N THR A 181 3.15 -1.44 -5.86
CA THR A 181 3.64 -2.74 -5.40
C THR A 181 2.71 -3.47 -4.43
N LEU A 182 1.62 -2.83 -4.04
CA LEU A 182 0.61 -3.33 -3.11
C LEU A 182 -0.72 -2.71 -3.50
N GLY A 183 -1.78 -3.49 -3.52
CA GLY A 183 -3.14 -2.99 -3.72
C GLY A 183 -4.13 -3.71 -2.82
N LEU A 184 -5.18 -3.00 -2.39
CA LEU A 184 -6.37 -3.62 -1.83
C LEU A 184 -7.53 -3.26 -2.77
N THR A 185 -8.26 -4.25 -3.26
CA THR A 185 -9.44 -3.99 -4.09
C THR A 185 -10.66 -4.72 -3.56
N LYS A 186 -11.83 -4.13 -3.78
CA LYS A 186 -13.13 -4.74 -3.49
C LYS A 186 -13.71 -5.26 -4.80
N PRO A 187 -14.00 -6.57 -4.92
CA PRO A 187 -14.72 -7.09 -6.08
C PRO A 187 -16.07 -6.41 -6.25
N ARG A 188 -16.44 -6.12 -7.49
CA ARG A 188 -17.71 -5.47 -7.84
C ARG A 188 -18.91 -6.34 -7.51
N PHE A 189 -18.78 -7.63 -7.77
CA PHE A 189 -19.83 -8.63 -7.56
C PHE A 189 -19.35 -9.68 -6.57
N ARG A 190 -20.31 -10.37 -5.93
CA ARG A 190 -20.05 -11.60 -5.17
C ARG A 190 -19.74 -12.80 -6.07
N CYS A 191 -19.64 -12.60 -7.38
CA CYS A 191 -19.32 -13.64 -8.36
C CYS A 191 -17.80 -13.76 -8.50
N PHE A 192 -17.14 -14.23 -7.43
CA PHE A 192 -15.76 -14.69 -7.50
C PHE A 192 -15.71 -16.18 -7.20
N TYR A 193 -14.76 -16.87 -7.83
CA TYR A 193 -14.66 -18.33 -7.76
C TYR A 193 -13.21 -18.71 -7.49
N PHE A 194 -12.98 -19.35 -6.34
CA PHE A 194 -11.72 -19.99 -6.03
C PHE A 194 -11.72 -21.40 -6.60
N TYR A 195 -10.66 -21.73 -7.34
CA TYR A 195 -10.44 -23.06 -7.90
C TYR A 195 -8.94 -23.28 -8.04
N ASP A 196 -8.47 -24.47 -7.68
CA ASP A 196 -7.05 -24.79 -7.60
C ASP A 196 -6.30 -23.70 -6.81
N THR A 197 -5.31 -23.06 -7.43
CA THR A 197 -4.52 -21.94 -6.89
C THR A 197 -4.92 -20.60 -7.51
N ARG A 198 -6.18 -20.45 -7.95
CA ARG A 198 -6.64 -19.29 -8.72
C ARG A 198 -7.95 -18.73 -8.19
N CYS A 199 -8.19 -17.46 -8.48
CA CYS A 199 -9.44 -16.78 -8.21
C CYS A 199 -9.88 -15.99 -9.43
N GLN A 200 -11.08 -16.32 -9.94
CA GLN A 200 -11.78 -15.47 -10.90
C GLN A 200 -12.60 -14.42 -10.16
N PHE A 201 -12.57 -13.15 -10.59
CA PHE A 201 -13.39 -12.09 -10.02
C PHE A 201 -13.56 -10.89 -10.96
N PHE A 202 -14.49 -9.99 -10.66
CA PHE A 202 -14.68 -8.73 -11.38
C PHE A 202 -14.32 -7.56 -10.47
N CYS A 203 -13.49 -6.63 -10.94
CA CYS A 203 -13.21 -5.40 -10.22
C CYS A 203 -14.29 -4.33 -10.48
N ASP A 204 -14.22 -3.19 -9.79
CA ASP A 204 -15.19 -2.10 -9.86
C ASP A 204 -15.12 -1.26 -11.16
N GLN A 205 -14.22 -1.58 -12.09
CA GLN A 205 -14.15 -0.92 -13.39
C GLN A 205 -15.27 -1.37 -14.32
N ASN A 206 -15.96 -0.41 -14.94
CA ASN A 206 -17.14 -0.66 -15.77
C ASN A 206 -16.87 -1.58 -16.98
N VAL A 207 -15.67 -1.49 -17.56
CA VAL A 207 -15.25 -2.26 -18.74
C VAL A 207 -14.49 -3.55 -18.38
N CYS A 208 -14.42 -3.91 -17.10
CA CYS A 208 -13.76 -5.12 -16.66
C CYS A 208 -14.54 -6.36 -17.15
N VAL A 209 -13.86 -7.21 -17.93
CA VAL A 209 -14.40 -8.49 -18.43
C VAL A 209 -14.10 -9.67 -17.48
N GLY A 210 -13.56 -9.37 -16.29
CA GLY A 210 -13.10 -10.35 -15.32
C GLY A 210 -11.59 -10.41 -15.23
N HIS A 211 -11.11 -10.82 -14.06
CA HIS A 211 -9.74 -11.17 -13.75
C HIS A 211 -9.70 -12.63 -13.38
N ASP A 212 -8.61 -13.30 -13.75
CA ASP A 212 -8.29 -14.64 -13.32
C ASP A 212 -6.85 -14.62 -12.82
N MET A 213 -6.69 -14.74 -11.49
CA MET A 213 -5.47 -14.38 -10.79
C MET A 213 -4.98 -15.51 -9.90
N ASP A 214 -3.67 -15.72 -9.87
CA ASP A 214 -3.06 -16.67 -8.94
C ASP A 214 -3.26 -16.23 -7.49
N VAL A 215 -3.57 -17.20 -6.63
CA VAL A 215 -3.71 -17.08 -5.19
C VAL A 215 -2.48 -17.74 -4.58
N GLU A 216 -1.77 -16.98 -3.75
CA GLU A 216 -0.55 -17.47 -3.10
C GLU A 216 -0.87 -18.62 -2.12
N GLU A 217 -0.27 -19.78 -2.37
CA GLU A 217 -0.35 -20.94 -1.49
C GLU A 217 0.39 -20.68 -0.16
N GLY A 218 -0.20 -21.07 0.98
CA GLY A 218 0.42 -20.96 2.30
C GLY A 218 0.09 -19.68 3.10
N GLY A 219 -0.91 -18.91 2.68
CA GLY A 219 -1.50 -17.83 3.47
C GLY A 219 -2.57 -18.30 4.48
N GLU A 220 -3.02 -17.39 5.35
CA GLU A 220 -4.15 -17.60 6.28
C GLU A 220 -5.32 -18.32 5.58
N ASP A 221 -5.92 -19.33 6.25
CA ASP A 221 -7.06 -20.09 5.71
C ASP A 221 -8.11 -19.13 5.13
N ILE A 222 -8.38 -19.26 3.83
CA ILE A 222 -9.33 -18.40 3.12
C ILE A 222 -10.74 -18.81 3.50
N GLU A 223 -11.20 -18.32 4.65
CA GLU A 223 -12.57 -18.48 5.07
C GLU A 223 -13.39 -17.25 4.69
N ILE A 224 -14.21 -17.41 3.65
CA ILE A 224 -15.06 -16.33 3.14
C ILE A 224 -16.39 -16.35 3.87
N ARG A 225 -16.44 -15.55 4.93
CA ARG A 225 -17.68 -15.21 5.62
C ARG A 225 -18.16 -13.86 5.07
N GLY A 226 -19.35 -13.82 4.48
CA GLY A 226 -20.04 -12.55 4.19
C GLY A 226 -19.93 -12.00 2.79
N ASP A 227 -20.27 -10.71 2.72
CA ASP A 227 -20.42 -9.95 1.48
C ASP A 227 -19.44 -8.83 1.29
N ARG A 228 -18.73 -8.46 2.36
CA ARG A 228 -17.66 -7.47 2.34
C ARG A 228 -16.33 -8.20 2.29
N VAL A 229 -15.94 -8.51 1.06
CA VAL A 229 -14.71 -9.21 0.72
C VAL A 229 -13.75 -8.23 0.04
N TYR A 230 -12.48 -8.28 0.42
CA TYR A 230 -11.41 -7.47 -0.16
C TYR A 230 -10.21 -8.35 -0.48
N PHE A 231 -9.54 -8.07 -1.59
CA PHE A 231 -8.39 -8.82 -2.06
C PHE A 231 -7.12 -7.98 -1.90
N VAL A 232 -6.16 -8.53 -1.17
CA VAL A 232 -4.83 -7.96 -1.00
C VAL A 232 -3.93 -8.49 -2.10
N LEU A 233 -3.41 -7.59 -2.93
CA LEU A 233 -2.67 -7.94 -4.14
C LEU A 233 -1.21 -7.47 -4.06
N GLU A 234 -0.30 -8.32 -4.52
CA GLU A 234 1.12 -8.01 -4.72
C GLU A 234 1.50 -8.29 -6.19
N PRO A 235 2.48 -7.59 -6.78
CA PRO A 235 3.01 -7.95 -8.08
C PRO A 235 3.77 -9.28 -7.99
N VAL A 236 3.64 -10.11 -9.03
CA VAL A 236 4.42 -11.34 -9.18
C VAL A 236 5.89 -10.97 -9.39
N GLU A 237 6.75 -11.45 -8.51
CA GLU A 237 8.20 -11.37 -8.68
C GLU A 237 8.62 -12.35 -9.79
N ARG A 238 9.23 -11.83 -10.86
CA ARG A 238 9.94 -12.68 -11.83
C ARG A 238 11.43 -12.55 -11.58
N GLU A 239 12.17 -13.62 -11.87
CA GLU A 239 13.62 -13.75 -11.62
C GLU A 239 14.40 -12.47 -11.96
N HIS A 240 15.41 -12.17 -11.15
CA HIS A 240 16.34 -11.02 -11.24
C HIS A 240 15.87 -9.69 -10.64
N GLY A 241 14.78 -9.67 -9.85
CA GLY A 241 14.48 -8.50 -9.00
C GLY A 241 14.20 -7.21 -9.77
N GLU A 242 13.84 -7.32 -11.06
CA GLU A 242 13.47 -6.19 -11.92
C GLU A 242 12.10 -5.64 -11.49
N PHE A 243 12.09 -4.90 -10.39
CA PHE A 243 10.90 -4.26 -9.90
C PHE A 243 10.62 -2.98 -10.73
N ILE A 244 9.60 -3.11 -11.59
CA ILE A 244 8.52 -2.12 -11.83
C ILE A 244 8.87 -0.85 -12.62
N TRP A 245 10.12 -0.39 -12.67
CA TRP A 245 10.48 0.79 -13.46
C TRP A 245 10.52 0.54 -14.97
N GLY A 246 10.66 -0.73 -15.38
CA GLY A 246 10.81 -1.11 -16.79
C GLY A 246 9.60 -1.77 -17.43
N LYS A 247 8.52 -2.09 -16.70
CA LYS A 247 7.43 -2.92 -17.24
C LYS A 247 6.24 -2.09 -17.74
N SER A 248 5.76 -2.45 -18.93
CA SER A 248 4.51 -1.95 -19.52
C SER A 248 3.26 -2.61 -18.92
N ARG A 249 3.39 -3.76 -18.24
CA ARG A 249 2.30 -4.46 -17.53
C ARG A 249 2.80 -5.06 -16.23
N VAL A 250 2.03 -4.88 -15.16
CA VAL A 250 2.26 -5.50 -13.85
C VAL A 250 1.34 -6.70 -13.72
N GLU A 251 1.92 -7.88 -13.57
CA GLU A 251 1.16 -9.09 -13.21
C GLU A 251 0.95 -9.09 -11.70
N TRP A 252 -0.31 -9.20 -11.29
CA TRP A 252 -0.70 -9.21 -9.88
C TRP A 252 -1.03 -10.63 -9.45
N ARG A 253 -0.77 -10.93 -8.18
CA ARG A 253 -1.25 -12.12 -7.49
C ARG A 253 -2.03 -11.74 -6.25
N MET A 254 -3.01 -12.57 -5.90
CA MET A 254 -3.76 -12.46 -4.66
C MET A 254 -2.95 -13.09 -3.53
N THR A 255 -2.73 -12.33 -2.48
CA THR A 255 -1.87 -12.72 -1.35
C THR A 255 -2.64 -12.97 -0.07
N SER A 256 -3.84 -12.38 0.03
CA SER A 256 -4.75 -12.57 1.14
C SER A 256 -6.15 -12.12 0.76
N VAL A 257 -7.14 -12.74 1.41
CA VAL A 257 -8.56 -12.41 1.31
C VAL A 257 -9.04 -11.93 2.67
N ILE A 258 -9.60 -10.72 2.71
CA ILE A 258 -10.20 -10.13 3.90
C ILE A 258 -11.72 -10.24 3.80
N SER A 259 -12.31 -11.05 4.68
CA SER A 259 -13.76 -11.23 4.82
C SER A 259 -14.23 -10.56 6.10
N LEU A 260 -15.21 -9.65 6.01
CA LEU A 260 -15.56 -8.73 7.12
C LEU A 260 -16.97 -8.86 7.68
N THR A 261 -17.85 -9.68 7.12
CA THR A 261 -19.23 -9.82 7.60
C THR A 261 -19.59 -11.29 7.75
N ASP A 262 -20.44 -11.66 8.70
CA ASP A 262 -21.23 -12.89 8.57
C ASP A 262 -22.51 -12.48 7.84
N PRO A 263 -22.88 -13.05 6.67
CA PRO A 263 -24.09 -12.62 6.04
C PRO A 263 -25.24 -13.20 6.87
N LEU A 264 -26.00 -12.33 7.55
CA LEU A 264 -27.34 -12.66 8.05
C LEU A 264 -28.33 -13.04 6.91
N GLN A 265 -27.85 -13.35 5.71
CA GLN A 265 -28.64 -13.92 4.63
C GLN A 265 -28.59 -15.43 4.72
N GLN A 266 -29.73 -16.00 5.11
CA GLN A 266 -30.06 -17.40 4.95
C GLN A 266 -29.63 -17.89 3.56
N ARG A 267 -28.81 -18.94 3.55
CA ARG A 267 -28.61 -19.76 2.36
C ARG A 267 -29.98 -20.30 1.94
N LEU A 268 -30.38 -20.06 0.70
CA LEU A 268 -31.31 -21.00 0.06
C LEU A 268 -30.55 -22.32 -0.05
N LEU A 269 -31.14 -23.35 0.53
CA LEU A 269 -30.69 -24.75 0.46
C LEU A 269 -30.50 -25.20 -0.98
#